data_AF-A0A2J6T601-F1
#
_entry.id   AF-A0A2J6T601-F1
#
_cell.length_a   1.000
_cell.length_b   1.000
_cell.length_c   1.000
_cell.angle_alpha   90.00
_cell.angle_beta   90.00
_cell.angle_gamma   90.00
#
_symmetry.space_group_name_H-M   'P 1'
#
loop_
_entity.id
_entity.type
_entity.pdbx_description
1 polymer ?
#
loop_
_entity_poly.entity_id
_entity_poly.type
_entity_poly.pdbx_seq_one_letter_code
_entity_poly.pdbx_strand_id
1 'polypeptide(L)'
;DPTYKAADFNLWLCRGMQFADNKANVQTYTAGQTVHFDVKIMVRHTGTANMSIVDMKSNKIVKQLLYWDQYADEKQKTLPANNTAFDVTIPSDLKGACATAGDCVRQLWWYGVGVKQTYESCVHFTVV
;
A
#
# COMPACT_ATOMS: atom_id res chain seq x y z
N ASP A 1 -4.43 23.06 15.44
CA ASP A 1 -4.95 21.99 16.30
C ASP A 1 -3.86 21.64 17.32
N PRO A 2 -4.11 21.75 18.63
CA PRO A 2 -3.14 21.42 19.67
C PRO A 2 -2.78 19.92 19.76
N THR A 3 -3.52 19.05 19.08
CA THR A 3 -3.24 17.61 18.98
C THR A 3 -2.37 17.23 17.77
N TYR A 4 -2.10 18.17 16.85
CA TYR A 4 -1.27 17.94 15.68
C TYR A 4 0.19 17.70 16.07
N LYS A 5 0.72 16.54 15.67
CA LYS A 5 2.12 16.14 15.87
C LYS A 5 2.79 15.95 14.51
N ALA A 6 3.55 16.95 14.07
CA ALA A 6 4.22 16.92 12.77
C ALA A 6 5.16 15.71 12.60
N ALA A 7 5.80 15.27 13.69
CA ALA A 7 6.68 14.10 13.67
C ALA A 7 5.94 12.78 13.38
N ASP A 8 4.64 12.71 13.69
CA ASP A 8 3.80 11.54 13.45
C ASP A 8 3.15 11.60 12.05
N PHE A 9 3.38 12.68 11.29
CA PHE A 9 2.82 12.91 9.96
C PHE A 9 3.84 12.60 8.87
N ASN A 10 3.74 11.41 8.27
CA ASN A 10 4.54 11.04 7.11
C ASN A 10 3.68 11.01 5.84
N LEU A 11 3.75 12.10 5.06
CA LEU A 11 3.03 12.26 3.80
C LEU A 11 3.37 11.20 2.75
N TRP A 12 4.56 10.61 2.84
CA TRP A 12 5.12 9.69 1.85
C TRP A 12 4.91 8.22 2.21
N LEU A 13 4.34 7.93 3.39
CA LEU A 13 3.98 6.57 3.81
C LEU A 13 2.52 6.29 3.45
N CYS A 14 1.55 6.75 4.22
CA CYS A 14 0.12 6.49 3.95
C CYS A 14 -0.66 7.78 3.72
N ARG A 15 -0.06 8.72 2.99
CA ARG A 15 -0.57 10.10 2.86
C ARG A 15 -0.86 10.77 4.20
N GLY A 16 -0.05 10.44 5.22
CA GLY A 16 -0.20 10.97 6.56
C GLY A 16 -1.42 10.45 7.34
N MET A 17 -2.17 9.47 6.80
CA MET A 17 -3.28 8.84 7.53
C MET A 17 -2.76 8.12 8.78
N GLN A 18 -3.45 8.33 9.90
CA GLN A 18 -3.06 7.79 11.20
C GLN A 18 -3.71 6.43 11.43
N PHE A 19 -2.97 5.50 12.04
CA PHE A 19 -3.51 4.19 12.40
C PHE A 19 -4.72 4.30 13.34
N ALA A 20 -4.70 5.29 14.25
CA ALA A 20 -5.77 5.53 15.21
C ALA A 20 -7.15 5.70 14.55
N ASP A 21 -7.19 6.30 13.35
CA ASP A 21 -8.43 6.58 12.62
C ASP A 21 -8.96 5.35 11.86
N ASN A 22 -8.17 4.27 11.78
CA ASN A 22 -8.47 3.10 10.94
C ASN A 22 -8.46 1.76 11.71
N LYS A 23 -8.46 1.79 13.05
CA LYS A 23 -8.44 0.58 13.89
C LYS A 23 -9.57 -0.41 13.58
N ALA A 24 -10.75 0.09 13.19
CA ALA A 24 -11.91 -0.75 12.89
C ALA A 24 -11.80 -1.53 11.56
N ASN A 25 -10.87 -1.15 10.67
CA ASN A 25 -10.74 -1.73 9.33
C ASN A 25 -9.48 -2.61 9.19
N VAL A 26 -8.84 -2.97 10.30
CA VAL A 26 -7.66 -3.84 10.31
C VAL A 26 -8.06 -5.22 9.79
N GLN A 27 -7.33 -5.69 8.80
CA GLN A 27 -7.53 -7.00 8.22
C GLN A 27 -6.67 -8.05 8.95
N THR A 28 -7.14 -9.29 9.04
CA THR A 28 -6.36 -10.40 9.63
C THR A 28 -6.09 -11.45 8.57
N TYR A 29 -4.83 -11.86 8.44
CA TYR A 29 -4.40 -12.86 7.46
C TYR A 29 -3.53 -13.93 8.08
N THR A 30 -3.36 -15.04 7.35
CA THR A 30 -2.41 -16.10 7.70
C THR A 30 -1.23 -16.10 6.73
N ALA A 31 -0.08 -16.62 7.18
CA ALA A 31 1.09 -16.81 6.33
C ALA A 31 0.76 -17.74 5.13
N GLY A 32 1.14 -17.33 3.92
CA GLY A 32 0.84 -18.06 2.69
C GLY A 32 -0.57 -17.84 2.14
N GLN A 33 -1.42 -17.06 2.81
CA GLN A 33 -2.75 -16.73 2.30
C GLN A 33 -2.65 -15.84 1.06
N THR A 34 -3.34 -16.23 -0.01
CA THR A 34 -3.60 -15.34 -1.15
C THR A 34 -4.76 -14.41 -0.82
N VAL A 35 -4.54 -13.11 -1.00
CA VAL A 35 -5.52 -12.05 -0.70
C VAL A 35 -5.76 -11.22 -1.95
N HIS A 36 -7.03 -10.94 -2.20
CA HIS A 36 -7.46 -10.06 -3.29
C HIS A 36 -7.28 -8.60 -2.92
N PHE A 37 -6.95 -7.77 -3.91
CA PHE A 37 -6.80 -6.34 -3.74
C PHE A 37 -7.45 -5.58 -4.90
N ASP A 38 -8.36 -4.67 -4.55
CA ASP A 38 -9.02 -3.76 -5.48
C ASP A 38 -8.42 -2.36 -5.40
N VAL A 39 -8.22 -1.74 -6.57
CA VAL A 39 -7.73 -0.37 -6.71
C VAL A 39 -8.67 0.41 -7.61
N LYS A 40 -9.27 1.45 -7.05
CA LYS A 40 -10.10 2.39 -7.80
C LYS A 40 -9.26 3.53 -8.36
N ILE A 41 -8.99 3.50 -9.66
CA ILE A 41 -8.25 4.55 -10.37
C ILE A 41 -9.24 5.54 -11.00
N MET A 42 -9.38 6.72 -10.39
CA MET A 42 -10.27 7.78 -10.90
C MET A 42 -9.64 8.57 -12.05
N VAL A 43 -8.35 8.85 -11.96
CA VAL A 43 -7.57 9.59 -12.97
C VAL A 43 -6.34 8.77 -13.29
N ARG A 44 -6.02 8.64 -14.57
CA ARG A 44 -4.92 7.82 -15.09
C ARG A 44 -3.69 8.68 -15.32
N HIS A 45 -2.53 8.19 -14.88
CA HIS A 45 -1.23 8.81 -15.10
C HIS A 45 -0.16 7.72 -15.30
N THR A 46 0.43 7.68 -16.49
CA THR A 46 1.47 6.73 -16.82
C THR A 46 2.63 6.86 -15.84
N GLY A 47 3.08 5.72 -15.32
CA GLY A 47 4.32 5.64 -14.55
C GLY A 47 4.54 4.27 -13.95
N THR A 48 5.17 4.20 -12.78
CA THR A 48 5.54 2.93 -12.12
C THR A 48 4.76 2.75 -10.83
N ALA A 49 4.44 1.52 -10.46
CA ALA A 49 3.80 1.21 -9.19
C ALA A 49 4.40 -0.03 -8.52
N ASN A 50 4.22 -0.14 -7.20
CA ASN A 50 4.48 -1.38 -6.48
C ASN A 50 3.41 -1.60 -5.40
N MET A 51 3.16 -2.88 -5.11
CA MET A 51 2.44 -3.30 -3.91
C MET A 51 3.46 -3.91 -2.96
N SER A 52 3.59 -3.34 -1.76
CA SER A 52 4.60 -3.71 -0.79
C SER A 52 4.03 -3.84 0.61
N ILE A 53 4.61 -4.72 1.42
CA ILE A 53 4.45 -4.68 2.87
C ILE A 53 5.47 -3.68 3.41
N VAL A 54 5.01 -2.69 4.16
CA VAL A 54 5.83 -1.61 4.71
C VAL A 54 5.70 -1.59 6.22
N ASP A 55 6.83 -1.47 6.90
CA ASP A 55 6.92 -1.26 8.35
C ASP A 55 6.60 0.21 8.67
N MET A 56 5.58 0.41 9.49
CA MET A 56 5.03 1.75 9.77
C MET A 56 5.98 2.61 10.61
N LYS A 57 6.83 2.00 11.43
CA LYS A 57 7.73 2.72 12.34
C LYS A 57 8.97 3.24 11.63
N SER A 58 9.56 2.41 10.76
CA SER A 58 10.80 2.72 10.04
C SER A 58 10.54 3.29 8.64
N ASN A 59 9.30 3.23 8.13
CA ASN A 59 8.94 3.60 6.76
C ASN A 59 9.80 2.85 5.72
N LYS A 60 9.99 1.54 5.93
CA LYS A 60 10.80 0.70 5.05
C LYS A 60 9.96 -0.44 4.49
N ILE A 61 10.21 -0.76 3.22
CA ILE A 61 9.66 -1.95 2.58
C ILE A 61 10.24 -3.18 3.27
N VAL A 62 9.36 -3.99 3.86
CA VAL A 62 9.68 -5.31 4.41
C VAL A 62 9.73 -6.33 3.28
N LYS A 63 8.75 -6.26 2.37
CA LYS A 63 8.66 -7.14 1.20
C LYS A 63 7.92 -6.42 0.07
N GLN A 64 8.49 -6.43 -1.13
CA GLN A 64 7.74 -6.07 -2.34
C GLN A 64 7.01 -7.30 -2.87
N LEU A 65 5.70 -7.18 -3.08
CA LEU A 65 4.83 -8.26 -3.54
C LEU A 65 4.63 -8.24 -5.06
N LEU A 66 4.41 -7.03 -5.61
CA LEU A 66 4.24 -6.81 -7.05
C LEU A 66 4.94 -5.51 -7.47
N TYR A 67 5.32 -5.46 -8.74
CA TYR A 67 5.86 -4.27 -9.39
C TYR A 67 5.31 -4.15 -10.80
N TRP A 68 5.02 -2.90 -11.18
CA TRP A 68 4.64 -2.49 -12.52
C TRP A 68 5.62 -1.43 -13.00
N ASP A 69 6.33 -1.72 -14.07
CA ASP A 69 7.17 -0.77 -14.80
C ASP A 69 6.32 0.24 -15.61
N GLN A 70 5.12 -0.18 -16.03
CA GLN A 70 4.10 0.66 -16.64
C GLN A 70 2.74 0.43 -15.97
N TYR A 71 2.21 1.48 -15.34
CA TYR A 71 0.98 1.47 -14.56
C TYR A 71 0.08 2.64 -14.93
N ALA A 72 -1.23 2.38 -14.96
CA ALA A 72 -2.30 3.39 -15.15
C ALA A 72 -2.09 4.33 -16.35
N ASP A 73 -1.62 3.81 -17.49
CA ASP A 73 -1.35 4.61 -18.68
C ASP A 73 -2.65 5.19 -19.29
N GLU A 74 -2.73 6.52 -19.36
CA GLU A 74 -3.87 7.26 -19.87
C GLU A 74 -4.06 7.13 -21.39
N LYS A 75 -3.03 6.72 -22.13
CA LYS A 75 -3.09 6.51 -23.59
C LYS A 75 -3.70 5.15 -23.95
N GLN A 76 -3.74 4.21 -23.01
CA GLN A 76 -4.36 2.91 -23.22
C GLN A 76 -5.89 3.02 -23.18
N LYS A 77 -6.55 2.47 -24.22
CA LYS A 77 -8.02 2.41 -24.28
C LYS A 77 -8.61 1.70 -23.06
N THR A 78 -8.00 0.58 -22.70
CA THR A 78 -8.34 -0.21 -21.52
C THR A 78 -7.07 -0.49 -20.74
N LEU A 79 -7.10 -0.32 -19.42
CA LEU A 79 -5.97 -0.67 -18.55
C LEU A 79 -5.83 -2.20 -18.46
N PRO A 80 -4.60 -2.73 -18.30
CA PRO A 80 -4.39 -4.08 -17.82
C PRO A 80 -5.25 -4.38 -16.59
N ALA A 81 -5.89 -5.55 -16.56
CA ALA A 81 -6.81 -5.92 -15.46
C ALA A 81 -6.12 -5.88 -14.09
N ASN A 82 -4.85 -6.29 -14.05
CA ASN A 82 -4.02 -6.28 -12.85
C ASN A 82 -3.59 -4.88 -12.39
N ASN A 83 -4.01 -3.80 -13.05
CA ASN A 83 -3.86 -2.44 -12.50
C ASN A 83 -4.97 -2.11 -11.51
N THR A 84 -6.14 -2.73 -11.61
CA THR A 84 -7.31 -2.39 -10.78
C THR A 84 -7.76 -3.52 -9.87
N ALA A 85 -7.38 -4.77 -10.17
CA ALA A 85 -7.70 -5.92 -9.34
C ALA A 85 -6.59 -6.97 -9.49
N PHE A 86 -6.00 -7.40 -8.38
CA PHE A 86 -4.93 -8.40 -8.38
C PHE A 86 -4.85 -9.16 -7.07
N ASP A 87 -4.26 -10.35 -7.13
CA ASP A 87 -4.01 -11.16 -5.95
C ASP A 87 -2.55 -11.07 -5.53
N VAL A 88 -2.32 -11.03 -4.21
CA VAL A 88 -0.98 -11.15 -3.63
C VAL A 88 -0.97 -12.24 -2.57
N THR A 89 0.17 -12.92 -2.42
CA THR A 89 0.33 -13.91 -1.35
C THR A 89 1.05 -13.28 -0.17
N ILE A 90 0.48 -13.42 1.03
CA ILE A 90 1.12 -12.99 2.27
C ILE A 90 2.37 -13.85 2.50
N PRO A 91 3.57 -13.25 2.59
CA PRO A 91 4.80 -14.02 2.75
C PRO A 91 4.80 -14.81 4.06
N SER A 92 5.32 -16.02 4.03
CA SER A 92 5.51 -16.84 5.24
C SER A 92 6.76 -16.45 6.03
N ASP A 93 7.67 -15.69 5.43
CA ASP A 93 8.98 -15.33 5.97
C ASP A 93 8.99 -13.97 6.70
N LEU A 94 7.85 -13.52 7.23
CA LEU A 94 7.75 -12.25 7.97
C LEU A 94 8.37 -12.30 9.38
N LYS A 95 8.73 -13.48 9.90
CA LYS A 95 9.45 -13.66 11.18
C LYS A 95 8.81 -12.94 12.38
N GLY A 96 7.48 -12.89 12.43
CA GLY A 96 6.73 -12.19 13.48
C GLY A 96 6.58 -10.67 13.28
N ALA A 97 7.16 -10.10 12.21
CA ALA A 97 6.79 -8.77 11.76
C ALA A 97 5.31 -8.76 11.37
N CYS A 98 4.65 -7.61 11.57
CA CYS A 98 3.24 -7.42 11.25
C CYS A 98 2.27 -8.26 12.10
N ALA A 99 2.69 -8.76 13.28
CA ALA A 99 1.82 -9.49 14.20
C ALA A 99 0.88 -8.56 14.99
N THR A 100 1.29 -7.32 15.23
CA THR A 100 0.47 -6.33 15.95
C THR A 100 -0.17 -5.34 14.98
N ALA A 101 -1.43 -5.01 15.21
CA ALA A 101 -2.12 -4.02 14.41
C ALA A 101 -1.41 -2.66 14.51
N GLY A 102 -1.04 -2.10 13.35
CA GLY A 102 -0.27 -0.86 13.26
C GLY A 102 1.23 -1.06 13.03
N ASP A 103 1.76 -2.29 13.14
CA ASP A 103 3.16 -2.57 12.81
C ASP A 103 3.43 -2.41 11.31
N CYS A 104 2.50 -2.92 10.49
CA CYS A 104 2.64 -2.94 9.04
C CYS A 104 1.38 -2.52 8.30
N VAL A 105 1.61 -2.13 7.06
CA VAL A 105 0.58 -1.92 6.05
C VAL A 105 0.95 -2.63 4.76
N ARG A 106 -0.07 -3.04 3.99
CA ARG A 106 0.10 -3.24 2.55
C ARG A 106 -0.10 -1.90 1.86
N GLN A 107 0.94 -1.40 1.24
CA GLN A 107 0.97 -0.13 0.55
C GLN A 107 0.97 -0.35 -0.96
N LEU A 108 -0.02 0.22 -1.65
CA LEU A 108 0.12 0.55 -3.06
C LEU A 108 0.85 1.89 -3.15
N TRP A 109 2.04 1.89 -3.74
CA TRP A 109 2.77 3.10 -4.09
C TRP A 109 2.80 3.24 -5.61
N TRP A 110 2.50 4.43 -6.13
CA TRP A 110 2.48 4.72 -7.55
C TRP A 110 3.10 6.09 -7.79
N TYR A 111 3.97 6.20 -8.80
CA TYR A 111 4.51 7.48 -9.27
C TYR A 111 4.08 7.75 -10.70
N GLY A 112 3.31 8.81 -10.91
CA GLY A 112 2.91 9.32 -12.22
C GLY A 112 3.99 10.23 -12.81
N VAL A 113 4.62 9.80 -13.91
CA VAL A 113 5.81 10.46 -14.47
C VAL A 113 5.48 11.83 -15.06
N GLY A 114 4.39 11.92 -15.83
CA GLY A 114 4.00 13.17 -16.51
C GLY A 114 3.62 14.29 -15.54
N VAL A 115 2.99 13.95 -14.41
CA VAL A 115 2.54 14.89 -13.38
C VAL A 115 3.52 15.06 -12.23
N LYS A 116 4.55 14.21 -12.14
CA LYS A 116 5.56 14.17 -11.07
C LYS A 116 4.94 14.06 -9.67
N GLN A 117 3.93 13.20 -9.53
CA GLN A 117 3.21 12.97 -8.27
C GLN A 117 3.34 11.51 -7.85
N THR A 118 3.46 11.29 -6.54
CA THR A 118 3.24 9.96 -5.98
C THR A 118 1.77 9.78 -5.63
N TYR A 119 1.36 8.55 -5.35
CA TYR A 119 0.08 8.20 -4.78
C TYR A 119 0.30 6.97 -3.91
N GLU A 120 -0.06 7.08 -2.64
CA GLU A 120 0.08 6.01 -1.67
C GLU A 120 -1.28 5.67 -1.08
N SER A 121 -1.58 4.39 -0.97
CA SER A 121 -2.77 3.87 -0.29
C SER A 121 -2.38 2.69 0.56
N CYS A 122 -2.88 2.64 1.79
CA CYS A 122 -2.45 1.66 2.78
C CYS A 122 -3.63 0.89 3.37
N VAL A 123 -3.45 -0.41 3.53
CA VAL A 123 -4.35 -1.27 4.29
C VAL A 123 -3.60 -1.82 5.49
N HIS A 124 -4.09 -1.50 6.70
CA HIS A 124 -3.55 -2.05 7.95
C HIS A 124 -3.96 -3.52 8.09
N PHE A 125 -3.02 -4.35 8.52
CA PHE A 125 -3.29 -5.76 8.71
C PHE A 125 -2.46 -6.37 9.84
N THR A 126 -2.84 -7.57 10.25
CA THR A 126 -2.06 -8.47 11.08
C THR A 126 -1.85 -9.81 10.37
N VAL A 127 -0.76 -10.50 10.74
CA VAL A 127 -0.51 -11.89 10.37
C VAL A 127 -0.56 -12.76 11.63
N VAL A 128 -1.40 -13.79 11.59
CA VAL A 128 -1.60 -14.77 12.68
C VAL A 128 -1.31 -16.19 12.23
#